data_AF-A0AB74BKP7-F1
#
_entry.id   AF-A0AB74BKP7-F1
#
_cell.length_a   1.000
_cell.length_b   1.000
_cell.length_c   1.000
_cell.angle_alpha   90.00
_cell.angle_beta   90.00
_cell.angle_gamma   90.00
#
_symmetry.space_group_name_H-M   'P 1'
#
loop_
_entity.id
_entity.type
_entity.pdbx_description
1 polymer ?
#
loop_
_entity_poly.entity_id
_entity_poly.type
_entity_poly.pdbx_seq_one_letter_code
_entity_poly.pdbx_strand_id
1 'polypeptide(L)'
;MLEPILQSRKVRLSEHFSWRNGSVQLKVIGLFDTVAAIGSFRDMGNTRDASNRRVNLHLPPGCAQQVLHLVARDESRRNFALNSVLPEWPKEIVLPGAHSDIGGGYPPQMEESVLLTRPQSSLVNRDSPCEAAPCWKNAQALLSTMSRDDWIDPLDRQAFLRVQTCESKCYPCRKNLSGMKTIVAAVGMNRQVFGHLSRVSLQVMHALACDEGVPFDPVPNSPEFQLPPELEGISARLIDYARGGPYLLDSHEEQLLRWRYIHQSAHWNAVVGRMGTFSDAVFVHAPQPGGRTLHPNVGQPGYPQ
;
A
#
# COMPACT_ATOMS: atom_id res chain seq x y z
N MET A 1 6.10 12.50 -25.87
CA MET A 1 5.80 13.37 -27.03
C MET A 1 4.57 14.20 -26.71
N LEU A 2 4.73 15.49 -26.45
CA LEU A 2 3.65 16.45 -26.10
C LEU A 2 3.05 17.16 -27.34
N GLU A 3 3.77 17.14 -28.46
CA GLU A 3 3.45 17.89 -29.68
C GLU A 3 2.07 17.57 -30.29
N PRO A 4 1.64 16.30 -30.43
CA PRO A 4 0.31 16.00 -30.96
C PRO A 4 -0.83 16.45 -30.04
N ILE A 5 -0.59 16.48 -28.72
CA ILE A 5 -1.56 16.85 -27.70
C ILE A 5 -1.75 18.36 -27.64
N LEU A 6 -0.67 19.14 -27.77
CA LEU A 6 -0.77 20.61 -27.80
C LEU A 6 -1.40 21.11 -29.11
N GLN A 7 -1.12 20.44 -30.23
CA GLN A 7 -1.74 20.74 -31.52
C GLN A 7 -3.26 20.50 -31.50
N SER A 8 -3.72 19.40 -30.89
CA SER A 8 -5.16 19.10 -30.79
C SER A 8 -5.92 20.10 -29.92
N ARG A 9 -5.26 20.69 -28.92
CA ARG A 9 -5.83 21.74 -28.04
C ARG A 9 -5.72 23.16 -28.62
N LYS A 10 -5.17 23.35 -29.83
CA LYS A 10 -4.98 24.66 -30.48
C LYS A 10 -4.29 25.69 -29.58
N VAL A 11 -3.35 25.25 -28.76
CA VAL A 11 -2.58 26.16 -27.89
C VAL A 11 -1.77 27.09 -28.78
N ARG A 12 -1.95 28.41 -28.63
CA ARG A 12 -1.14 29.40 -29.35
C ARG A 12 0.28 29.38 -28.77
N LEU A 13 1.23 28.94 -29.59
CA LEU A 13 2.65 28.95 -29.26
C LEU A 13 3.22 30.34 -29.64
N SER A 14 4.21 30.82 -28.88
CA SER A 14 4.90 32.06 -29.23
C SER A 14 5.75 31.87 -30.49
N GLU A 15 6.04 32.96 -31.20
CA GLU A 15 6.87 32.92 -32.42
C GLU A 15 8.29 32.37 -32.18
N HIS A 16 8.76 32.41 -30.94
CA HIS A 16 10.07 31.89 -30.51
C HIS A 16 10.01 30.51 -29.87
N PHE A 17 8.83 29.86 -29.84
CA PHE A 17 8.69 28.55 -29.23
C PHE A 17 9.48 27.49 -29.99
N SER A 18 10.29 26.73 -29.26
CA SER A 18 11.03 25.58 -29.79
C SER A 18 10.97 24.41 -28.83
N TRP A 19 10.57 23.25 -29.35
CA TRP A 19 10.60 21.98 -28.62
C TRP A 19 12.00 21.55 -28.16
N ARG A 20 13.05 22.12 -28.77
CA ARG A 20 14.45 21.75 -28.51
C ARG A 20 15.19 22.74 -27.61
N ASN A 21 14.66 23.93 -27.39
CA ASN A 21 15.38 25.03 -26.71
C ASN A 21 14.79 25.36 -25.33
N GLY A 22 14.27 24.37 -24.60
CA GLY A 22 13.74 24.59 -23.26
C GLY A 22 12.48 25.46 -23.21
N SER A 23 11.77 25.66 -24.34
CA SER A 23 10.49 26.38 -24.35
C SER A 23 9.34 25.62 -23.66
N VAL A 24 9.61 24.39 -23.22
CA VAL A 24 8.71 23.57 -22.39
C VAL A 24 9.42 23.27 -21.09
N GLN A 25 8.79 23.65 -19.98
CA GLN A 25 9.25 23.32 -18.64
C GLN A 25 8.13 22.60 -17.89
N LEU A 26 8.47 21.50 -17.21
CA LEU A 26 7.53 20.87 -16.29
C LEU A 26 7.41 21.75 -15.05
N LYS A 27 6.18 22.14 -14.71
CA LYS A 27 5.92 22.98 -13.55
C LYS A 27 5.94 22.13 -12.27
N VAL A 28 4.95 21.27 -12.12
CA VAL A 28 4.78 20.39 -10.96
C VAL A 28 4.77 18.93 -11.41
N ILE A 29 5.50 18.07 -10.71
CA ILE A 29 5.33 16.61 -10.75
C ILE A 29 4.71 16.18 -9.42
N GLY A 30 3.44 15.77 -9.44
CA GLY A 30 2.74 15.22 -8.28
C GLY A 30 2.83 13.69 -8.27
N LEU A 31 3.41 13.12 -7.23
CA LEU A 31 3.63 11.68 -7.06
C LEU A 31 2.87 11.16 -5.85
N PHE A 32 2.34 9.94 -6.00
CA PHE A 32 1.70 9.20 -4.92
C PHE A 32 2.43 7.88 -4.75
N ASP A 33 3.09 7.75 -3.61
CA ASP A 33 3.73 6.55 -3.09
C ASP A 33 4.50 5.72 -4.13
N THR A 34 5.53 6.32 -4.70
CA THR A 34 6.24 5.76 -5.87
C THR A 34 6.88 4.40 -5.56
N VAL A 35 6.48 3.37 -6.30
CA VAL A 35 7.06 2.02 -6.23
C VAL A 35 7.63 1.64 -7.60
N ALA A 36 8.94 1.42 -7.65
CA ALA A 36 9.57 0.76 -8.78
C ALA A 36 9.04 -0.66 -8.86
N ALA A 37 8.51 -1.06 -10.01
CA ALA A 37 8.17 -2.44 -10.30
C ALA A 37 9.45 -3.31 -10.40
N ILE A 38 10.18 -3.45 -9.30
CA ILE A 38 11.29 -4.37 -9.15
C ILE A 38 10.67 -5.71 -8.76
N GLY A 39 10.14 -6.38 -9.78
CA GLY A 39 9.60 -7.74 -9.70
C GLY A 39 8.17 -7.85 -9.18
N SER A 40 7.48 -8.90 -9.65
CA SER A 40 6.39 -9.59 -8.92
C SER A 40 4.93 -9.50 -9.41
N PHE A 41 4.58 -8.77 -10.48
CA PHE A 41 3.31 -9.08 -11.20
C PHE A 41 3.53 -9.88 -12.48
N ARG A 42 4.64 -9.66 -13.21
CA ARG A 42 4.99 -10.46 -14.39
C ARG A 42 5.88 -11.66 -14.11
N ASP A 43 6.69 -11.61 -13.05
CA ASP A 43 7.65 -12.67 -12.72
C ASP A 43 7.04 -13.75 -11.81
N MET A 44 5.84 -14.21 -12.18
CA MET A 44 5.16 -15.36 -11.56
C MET A 44 5.84 -16.70 -11.94
N GLY A 45 7.13 -16.85 -11.60
CA GLY A 45 7.81 -18.14 -11.64
C GLY A 45 8.84 -18.37 -12.75
N ASN A 46 9.38 -17.32 -13.38
CA ASN A 46 10.47 -17.49 -14.36
C ASN A 46 11.66 -16.56 -14.04
N THR A 47 12.53 -16.99 -13.12
CA THR A 47 13.76 -16.26 -12.73
C THR A 47 14.90 -16.38 -13.75
N ARG A 48 14.59 -16.53 -15.04
CA ARG A 48 15.61 -16.72 -16.10
C ARG A 48 15.63 -15.69 -17.23
N ASP A 49 14.77 -14.68 -17.23
CA ASP A 49 14.85 -13.62 -18.24
C ASP A 49 15.35 -12.31 -17.62
N ALA A 50 16.67 -12.13 -17.68
CA ALA A 50 17.40 -10.92 -17.33
C ALA A 50 17.17 -9.77 -18.35
N SER A 51 15.90 -9.50 -18.69
CA SER A 51 15.47 -8.47 -19.63
C SER A 51 14.39 -7.55 -19.03
N ASN A 52 14.34 -7.41 -17.71
CA ASN A 52 13.53 -6.37 -17.08
C ASN A 52 14.24 -5.01 -17.29
N ARG A 53 13.82 -4.28 -18.34
CA ARG A 53 14.12 -2.85 -18.51
C ARG A 53 13.76 -2.13 -17.21
N ARG A 54 14.77 -1.82 -16.38
CA ARG A 54 14.61 -1.01 -15.18
C ARG A 54 13.98 0.30 -15.61
N VAL A 55 12.83 0.65 -15.06
CA VAL A 55 12.27 1.99 -15.26
C VAL A 55 13.16 2.95 -14.50
N ASN A 56 13.74 3.93 -15.20
CA ASN A 56 14.49 4.99 -14.53
C ASN A 56 13.50 5.92 -13.84
N LEU A 57 13.52 5.91 -12.51
CA LEU A 57 12.70 6.78 -11.66
C LEU A 57 13.50 7.96 -11.10
N HIS A 58 14.76 8.14 -11.53
CA HIS A 58 15.55 9.27 -11.09
C HIS A 58 14.94 10.58 -11.60
N LEU A 59 14.72 11.52 -10.69
CA LEU A 59 14.27 12.88 -10.97
C LEU A 59 15.45 13.83 -10.77
N PRO A 60 16.20 14.17 -11.84
CA PRO A 60 17.36 15.03 -11.71
C PRO A 60 16.95 16.47 -11.34
N PRO A 61 17.83 17.22 -10.64
CA PRO A 61 17.57 18.63 -10.34
C PRO A 61 17.24 19.43 -11.61
N GLY A 62 16.18 20.24 -11.55
CA GLY A 62 15.72 21.04 -12.68
C GLY A 62 14.84 20.29 -13.70
N CYS A 63 14.52 19.01 -13.49
CA CYS A 63 13.56 18.30 -14.33
C CYS A 63 12.14 18.90 -14.27
N ALA A 64 11.80 19.56 -13.16
CA ALA A 64 10.58 20.33 -12.96
C ALA A 64 10.88 21.59 -12.11
N GLN A 65 9.90 22.48 -11.96
CA GLN A 65 10.01 23.58 -10.98
C GLN A 65 9.76 23.06 -9.55
N GLN A 66 8.86 22.09 -9.40
CA GLN A 66 8.55 21.44 -8.14
C GLN A 66 8.22 19.96 -8.32
N VAL A 67 8.64 19.13 -7.35
CA VAL A 67 8.20 17.74 -7.20
C VAL A 67 7.52 17.61 -5.84
N LEU A 68 6.27 17.17 -5.83
CA LEU A 68 5.48 16.91 -4.64
C LEU A 68 5.26 15.40 -4.51
N HIS A 69 5.68 14.79 -3.41
CA HIS A 69 5.56 13.35 -3.22
C HIS A 69 4.80 13.05 -1.93
N LEU A 70 3.62 12.44 -2.03
CA LEU A 70 2.91 11.90 -0.88
C LEU A 70 3.29 10.45 -0.68
N VAL A 71 3.74 10.06 0.51
CA VAL A 71 4.22 8.70 0.79
C VAL A 71 3.40 8.02 1.88
N ALA A 72 3.18 6.72 1.73
CA ALA A 72 2.39 5.92 2.65
C ALA A 72 3.19 5.57 3.91
N ARG A 73 2.71 6.04 5.06
CA ARG A 73 3.28 5.72 6.39
C ARG A 73 3.09 4.26 6.77
N ASP A 74 1.91 3.72 6.49
CA ASP A 74 1.46 2.41 6.99
C ASP A 74 1.63 1.30 5.92
N GLU A 75 2.41 1.56 4.88
CA GLU A 75 2.83 0.55 3.90
C GLU A 75 4.05 -0.22 4.42
N SER A 76 3.95 -1.55 4.46
CA SER A 76 5.01 -2.41 4.97
C SER A 76 5.22 -3.70 4.17
N ARG A 77 4.60 -3.82 2.99
CA ARG A 77 4.79 -4.98 2.11
C ARG A 77 6.20 -5.00 1.53
N ARG A 78 6.78 -6.20 1.47
CA ARG A 78 8.10 -6.47 0.87
C ARG A 78 8.21 -6.02 -0.58
N ASN A 79 7.14 -6.18 -1.36
CA ASN A 79 7.13 -5.86 -2.79
C ASN A 79 6.79 -4.40 -3.09
N PHE A 80 6.57 -3.56 -2.08
CA PHE A 80 6.19 -2.15 -2.22
C PHE A 80 7.29 -1.23 -1.68
N ALA A 81 8.53 -1.42 -2.16
CA ALA A 81 9.65 -0.57 -1.77
C ALA A 81 9.43 0.88 -2.26
N LEU A 82 9.58 1.85 -1.35
CA LEU A 82 9.43 3.27 -1.66
C LEU A 82 10.61 3.75 -2.49
N ASN A 83 10.34 4.48 -3.57
CA ASN A 83 11.34 5.25 -4.30
C ASN A 83 11.19 6.70 -3.87
N SER A 84 12.03 7.10 -2.91
CA SER A 84 12.02 8.43 -2.34
C SER A 84 12.53 9.44 -3.36
N VAL A 85 12.04 10.67 -3.28
CA VAL A 85 12.54 11.81 -4.07
C VAL A 85 13.65 12.58 -3.34
N LEU A 86 13.97 12.18 -2.11
CA LEU A 86 15.06 12.73 -1.32
C LEU A 86 16.42 12.19 -1.78
N PRO A 87 17.50 12.96 -1.62
CA PRO A 87 17.55 14.33 -1.05
C PRO A 87 17.27 15.46 -2.06
N GLU A 88 17.19 15.20 -3.37
CA GLU A 88 17.14 16.24 -4.40
C GLU A 88 15.86 17.09 -4.33
N TRP A 89 14.73 16.49 -3.92
CA TRP A 89 13.44 17.17 -3.80
C TRP A 89 12.93 17.13 -2.35
N PRO A 90 12.82 18.27 -1.65
CA PRO A 90 12.54 18.30 -0.23
C PRO A 90 11.06 18.06 0.13
N LYS A 91 10.14 18.12 -0.84
CA LYS A 91 8.69 18.01 -0.61
C LYS A 91 8.21 16.55 -0.70
N GLU A 92 8.72 15.73 0.21
CA GLU A 92 8.23 14.37 0.48
C GLU A 92 7.43 14.35 1.79
N ILE A 93 6.11 14.15 1.70
CA ILE A 93 5.17 14.26 2.82
C ILE A 93 4.65 12.87 3.18
N VAL A 94 4.89 12.45 4.42
CA VAL A 94 4.41 11.17 4.95
C VAL A 94 2.98 11.32 5.45
N LEU A 95 2.04 10.58 4.86
CA LEU A 95 0.63 10.59 5.26
C LEU A 95 0.19 9.24 5.84
N PRO A 96 -0.78 9.23 6.78
CA PRO A 96 -1.36 7.99 7.30
C PRO A 96 -2.03 7.19 6.17
N GLY A 97 -1.86 5.87 6.18
CA GLY A 97 -2.41 4.98 5.15
C GLY A 97 -1.39 4.07 4.47
N ALA A 98 -1.88 3.01 3.84
CA ALA A 98 -1.12 2.14 2.95
C ALA A 98 -1.04 2.71 1.52
N HIS A 99 -0.33 2.03 0.61
CA HIS A 99 -0.11 2.49 -0.77
C HIS A 99 -1.38 2.98 -1.48
N SER A 100 -2.46 2.19 -1.45
CA SER A 100 -3.72 2.52 -2.11
C SER A 100 -4.63 3.43 -1.28
N ASP A 101 -4.34 3.62 0.01
CA ASP A 101 -4.95 4.70 0.81
C ASP A 101 -4.39 6.06 0.41
N ILE A 102 -3.13 6.10 -0.08
CA ILE A 102 -2.51 7.32 -0.61
C ILE A 102 -2.86 7.52 -2.08
N GLY A 103 -2.62 6.52 -2.93
CA GLY A 103 -2.79 6.62 -4.38
C GLY A 103 -4.23 6.41 -4.89
N GLY A 104 -5.12 5.92 -4.03
CA GLY A 104 -6.45 5.45 -4.44
C GLY A 104 -6.42 4.04 -5.05
N GLY A 105 -7.56 3.35 -4.99
CA GLY A 105 -7.72 2.00 -5.55
C GLY A 105 -8.56 1.06 -4.70
N TYR A 106 -8.80 1.41 -3.43
CA TYR A 106 -9.76 0.70 -2.60
C TYR A 106 -11.21 1.11 -2.96
N PRO A 107 -12.16 0.16 -2.96
CA PRO A 107 -13.58 0.48 -3.07
C PRO A 107 -14.04 1.30 -1.86
N PRO A 108 -15.19 2.00 -1.97
CA PRO A 108 -15.72 2.82 -0.87
C PRO A 108 -15.91 2.04 0.44
N GLN A 109 -16.20 0.74 0.35
CA GLN A 109 -16.34 -0.19 1.46
C GLN A 109 -15.82 -1.57 1.07
N MET A 110 -15.06 -2.21 1.96
CA MET A 110 -14.51 -3.57 1.79
C MET A 110 -14.56 -4.35 3.10
N GLU A 111 -14.84 -5.64 3.00
CA GLU A 111 -14.53 -6.59 4.06
C GLU A 111 -13.05 -7.01 3.96
N GLU A 112 -12.24 -6.56 4.91
CA GLU A 112 -10.83 -6.90 4.98
C GLU A 112 -10.66 -8.19 5.79
N SER A 113 -10.36 -9.31 5.12
CA SER A 113 -10.03 -10.59 5.79
C SER A 113 -8.58 -10.99 5.52
N VAL A 114 -7.73 -10.84 6.53
CA VAL A 114 -6.27 -10.95 6.38
C VAL A 114 -5.62 -11.78 7.49
N LEU A 115 -4.55 -12.49 7.14
CA LEU A 115 -3.68 -13.19 8.08
C LEU A 115 -2.56 -12.26 8.53
N LEU A 116 -2.58 -11.86 9.81
CA LEU A 116 -1.59 -10.95 10.38
C LEU A 116 -0.26 -11.66 10.66
N THR A 117 -0.30 -12.96 10.97
CA THR A 117 0.91 -13.76 11.23
C THR A 117 1.14 -14.78 10.13
N ARG A 118 2.40 -15.14 9.94
CA ARG A 118 2.79 -16.16 8.96
C ARG A 118 2.15 -17.50 9.34
N PRO A 119 1.39 -18.15 8.43
CA PRO A 119 0.77 -19.42 8.74
C PRO A 119 1.82 -20.49 9.04
N GLN A 120 1.55 -21.30 10.06
CA GLN A 120 2.39 -22.42 10.47
C GLN A 120 1.63 -23.73 10.31
N SER A 121 2.29 -24.79 9.83
CA SER A 121 1.72 -26.14 9.79
C SER A 121 2.17 -26.99 10.97
N SER A 122 1.33 -27.93 11.36
CA SER A 122 1.73 -29.07 12.17
C SER A 122 0.98 -30.31 11.72
N LEU A 123 1.69 -31.44 11.72
CA LEU A 123 1.10 -32.75 11.47
C LEU A 123 0.58 -33.30 12.81
N VAL A 124 -0.70 -33.64 12.86
CA VAL A 124 -1.34 -34.20 14.06
C VAL A 124 -2.11 -35.46 13.72
N ASN A 125 -2.52 -36.23 14.72
CA ASN A 125 -3.45 -37.33 14.48
C ASN A 125 -4.80 -36.79 13.99
N ARG A 126 -5.47 -37.55 13.13
CA ARG A 126 -6.73 -37.18 12.47
C ARG A 126 -7.82 -36.82 13.48
N ASP A 127 -7.88 -37.56 14.58
CA ASP A 127 -8.88 -37.40 15.63
C ASP A 127 -8.51 -36.31 16.65
N SER A 128 -7.30 -35.75 16.57
CA SER A 128 -6.90 -34.65 17.44
C SER A 128 -7.64 -33.36 17.07
N PRO A 129 -8.12 -32.59 18.07
CA PRO A 129 -8.72 -31.29 17.84
C PRO A 129 -7.67 -30.30 17.35
N CYS A 130 -8.11 -29.23 16.66
CA CYS A 130 -7.20 -28.25 16.07
C CYS A 130 -6.37 -27.50 17.12
N GLU A 131 -6.98 -27.26 18.27
CA GLU A 131 -6.44 -26.54 19.43
C GLU A 131 -5.29 -27.31 20.10
N ALA A 132 -5.22 -28.62 19.90
CA ALA A 132 -4.12 -29.43 20.39
C ALA A 132 -2.83 -29.26 19.56
N ALA A 133 -2.94 -28.75 18.33
CA ALA A 133 -1.82 -28.64 17.41
C ALA A 133 -0.78 -27.60 17.89
N PRO A 134 0.54 -27.89 17.78
CA PRO A 134 1.58 -26.92 18.12
C PRO A 134 1.44 -25.60 17.37
N CYS A 135 1.14 -25.62 16.06
CA CYS A 135 0.91 -24.42 15.28
C CYS A 135 -0.24 -23.55 15.81
N TRP A 136 -1.31 -24.16 16.34
CA TRP A 136 -2.43 -23.42 16.93
C TRP A 136 -2.01 -22.74 18.23
N LYS A 137 -1.30 -23.47 19.12
CA LYS A 137 -0.80 -22.91 20.38
C LYS A 137 0.15 -21.74 20.16
N ASN A 138 1.02 -21.84 19.16
CA ASN A 138 1.91 -20.75 18.77
C ASN A 138 1.12 -19.53 18.25
N ALA A 139 0.12 -19.75 17.39
CA ALA A 139 -0.74 -18.68 16.90
C ALA A 139 -1.54 -18.02 18.03
N GLN A 140 -2.02 -18.80 19.00
CA GLN A 140 -2.72 -18.31 20.18
C GLN A 140 -1.80 -17.49 21.10
N ALA A 141 -0.54 -17.92 21.27
CA ALA A 141 0.46 -17.15 22.01
C ALA A 141 0.73 -15.80 21.33
N LEU A 142 0.87 -15.78 20.00
CA LEU A 142 0.99 -14.52 19.23
C LEU A 142 -0.26 -13.64 19.38
N LEU A 143 -1.46 -14.22 19.29
CA LEU A 143 -2.70 -13.48 19.50
C LEU A 143 -2.77 -12.85 20.89
N SER A 144 -2.28 -13.53 21.93
CA SER A 144 -2.27 -13.00 23.30
C SER A 144 -1.35 -11.79 23.50
N THR A 145 -0.39 -11.58 22.59
CA THR A 145 0.47 -10.38 22.59
C THR A 145 -0.14 -9.20 21.82
N MET A 146 -1.25 -9.41 21.10
CA MET A 146 -1.93 -8.37 20.32
C MET A 146 -3.08 -7.78 21.13
N SER A 147 -3.16 -6.46 21.20
CA SER A 147 -4.32 -5.77 21.77
C SER A 147 -5.45 -5.72 20.76
N ARG A 148 -6.64 -6.22 21.11
CA ARG A 148 -7.81 -6.13 20.21
C ARG A 148 -8.15 -4.68 19.86
N ASP A 149 -7.98 -3.78 20.81
CA ASP A 149 -8.34 -2.36 20.70
C ASP A 149 -7.50 -1.64 19.65
N ASP A 150 -6.31 -2.17 19.31
CA ASP A 150 -5.47 -1.57 18.27
C ASP A 150 -5.98 -1.86 16.85
N TRP A 151 -6.75 -2.93 16.67
CA TRP A 151 -7.10 -3.48 15.36
C TRP A 151 -8.58 -3.33 15.00
N ILE A 152 -9.46 -3.45 16.00
CA ILE A 152 -10.90 -3.57 15.79
C ILE A 152 -11.64 -2.38 16.38
N ASP A 153 -12.48 -1.75 15.54
CA ASP A 153 -13.47 -0.77 15.99
C ASP A 153 -14.43 -1.42 17.00
N PRO A 154 -14.57 -0.90 18.23
CA PRO A 154 -15.54 -1.39 19.19
C PRO A 154 -16.99 -1.36 18.69
N LEU A 155 -17.30 -0.52 17.70
CA LEU A 155 -18.62 -0.41 17.08
C LEU A 155 -18.87 -1.48 16.00
N ASP A 156 -17.82 -2.08 15.44
CA ASP A 156 -17.94 -3.18 14.46
C ASP A 156 -18.16 -4.51 15.18
N ARG A 157 -19.43 -4.92 15.25
CA ARG A 157 -19.85 -6.17 15.89
C ARG A 157 -19.51 -7.42 15.08
N GLN A 158 -19.24 -7.29 13.78
CA GLN A 158 -18.91 -8.41 12.91
C GLN A 158 -17.41 -8.65 12.86
N ALA A 159 -16.61 -7.64 13.21
CA ALA A 159 -15.17 -7.73 13.22
C ALA A 159 -14.61 -8.67 14.29
N PHE A 160 -13.63 -9.46 13.89
CA PHE A 160 -12.95 -10.40 14.77
C PHE A 160 -11.43 -10.37 14.59
N LEU A 161 -10.74 -10.71 15.67
CA LEU A 161 -9.32 -10.99 15.71
C LEU A 161 -9.16 -12.32 16.44
N ARG A 162 -8.82 -13.39 15.73
CA ARG A 162 -8.77 -14.75 16.29
C ARG A 162 -7.79 -15.64 15.54
N VAL A 163 -7.44 -16.78 16.14
CA VAL A 163 -6.70 -17.82 15.43
C VAL A 163 -7.61 -18.44 14.36
N GLN A 164 -7.18 -18.37 13.10
CA GLN A 164 -7.80 -19.03 11.98
C GLN A 164 -7.07 -20.34 11.69
N THR A 165 -7.83 -21.39 11.43
CA THR A 165 -7.31 -22.70 11.08
C THR A 165 -7.85 -23.16 9.74
N CYS A 166 -7.01 -23.87 8.99
CA CYS A 166 -7.48 -24.65 7.85
C CYS A 166 -6.91 -26.06 7.92
N GLU A 167 -7.77 -27.03 7.63
CA GLU A 167 -7.40 -28.44 7.53
C GLU A 167 -7.22 -28.79 6.06
N SER A 168 -6.01 -29.22 5.70
CA SER A 168 -5.80 -29.81 4.38
C SER A 168 -6.19 -31.28 4.45
N LYS A 169 -7.22 -31.68 3.69
CA LYS A 169 -7.51 -33.10 3.46
C LYS A 169 -6.32 -33.66 2.68
N CYS A 170 -5.48 -34.46 3.34
CA CYS A 170 -4.49 -35.27 2.64
C CYS A 170 -5.24 -36.15 1.62
N TYR A 171 -5.14 -35.83 0.33
CA TYR A 171 -5.56 -36.76 -0.71
C TYR A 171 -4.62 -37.98 -0.65
N PRO A 172 -5.15 -39.20 -0.82
CA PRO A 172 -4.41 -40.42 -0.52
C PRO A 172 -3.31 -40.67 -1.56
N CYS A 173 -2.14 -40.07 -1.37
CA CYS A 173 -0.93 -40.48 -2.08
C CYS A 173 -0.36 -41.72 -1.39
N ARG A 174 -0.68 -42.87 -1.99
CA ARG A 174 0.02 -44.15 -2.01
C ARG A 174 0.95 -44.46 -0.82
N LYS A 175 0.41 -45.34 0.03
CA LYS A 175 1.07 -46.27 0.97
C LYS A 175 1.64 -45.64 2.27
N ASN A 176 0.89 -45.89 3.36
CA ASN A 176 1.32 -45.95 4.77
C ASN A 176 1.50 -44.68 5.63
N LEU A 177 0.68 -43.64 5.45
CA LEU A 177 0.48 -42.59 6.49
C LEU A 177 -0.99 -42.55 6.95
N SER A 178 -1.52 -43.70 7.37
CA SER A 178 -2.90 -43.82 7.86
C SER A 178 -3.03 -43.19 9.25
N GLY A 179 -3.70 -42.04 9.34
CA GLY A 179 -4.16 -41.48 10.61
C GLY A 179 -3.67 -40.07 10.95
N MET A 180 -2.92 -39.40 10.08
CA MET A 180 -2.45 -38.04 10.33
C MET A 180 -3.14 -37.02 9.42
N LYS A 181 -3.37 -35.79 9.93
CA LYS A 181 -3.85 -34.62 9.19
C LYS A 181 -2.89 -33.45 9.39
N THR A 182 -2.80 -32.57 8.39
CA THR A 182 -2.03 -31.32 8.51
C THR A 182 -2.97 -30.19 8.88
N ILE A 183 -2.72 -29.56 10.01
CA ILE A 183 -3.40 -28.32 10.43
C ILE A 183 -2.48 -27.16 10.10
N VAL A 184 -3.09 -26.09 9.59
CA VAL A 184 -2.43 -24.81 9.43
C VAL A 184 -3.14 -23.78 10.27
N ALA A 185 -2.38 -23.02 11.06
CA ALA A 185 -2.90 -21.99 11.95
C ALA A 185 -2.14 -20.67 11.76
N ALA A 186 -2.89 -19.56 11.87
CA ALA A 186 -2.39 -18.19 11.83
C ALA A 186 -3.34 -17.28 12.63
N VAL A 187 -2.89 -16.10 13.01
CA VAL A 187 -3.78 -15.06 13.54
C VAL A 187 -4.42 -14.36 12.35
N GLY A 188 -5.75 -14.39 12.31
CA GLY A 188 -6.54 -13.74 11.27
C GLY A 188 -7.38 -12.60 11.84
N MET A 189 -7.53 -11.56 11.04
CA MET A 189 -8.39 -10.42 11.27
C MET A 189 -9.49 -10.39 10.20
N ASN A 190 -10.68 -10.01 10.61
CA ASN A 190 -11.76 -9.63 9.71
C ASN A 190 -12.42 -8.37 10.25
N ARG A 191 -12.63 -7.37 9.40
CA ARG A 191 -13.30 -6.10 9.74
C ARG A 191 -13.81 -5.39 8.49
N GLN A 192 -14.68 -4.42 8.66
CA GLN A 192 -15.04 -3.48 7.60
C GLN A 192 -14.05 -2.31 7.53
N VAL A 193 -13.58 -1.97 6.33
CA VAL A 193 -12.69 -0.83 6.06
C VAL A 193 -13.23 -0.03 4.88
N PHE A 194 -12.98 1.29 4.88
CA PHE A 194 -13.53 2.24 3.93
C PHE A 194 -12.42 2.92 3.11
N GLY A 195 -12.52 2.89 1.78
CA GLY A 195 -11.55 3.49 0.85
C GLY A 195 -11.59 5.03 0.75
N HIS A 196 -12.17 5.74 1.72
CA HIS A 196 -12.35 7.19 1.64
C HIS A 196 -11.08 7.99 1.97
N LEU A 197 -10.07 7.37 2.59
CA LEU A 197 -8.81 8.03 2.97
C LEU A 197 -8.05 8.61 1.77
N SER A 198 -8.14 7.96 0.59
CA SER A 198 -7.49 8.46 -0.62
C SER A 198 -8.05 9.79 -1.11
N ARG A 199 -9.27 10.16 -0.70
CA ARG A 199 -9.86 11.48 -0.98
C ARG A 199 -9.17 12.57 -0.16
N VAL A 200 -8.69 12.24 1.03
CA VAL A 200 -7.86 13.15 1.84
C VAL A 200 -6.52 13.37 1.14
N SER A 201 -5.84 12.30 0.73
CA SER A 201 -4.60 12.37 -0.04
C SER A 201 -4.76 13.17 -1.35
N LEU A 202 -5.89 13.01 -2.04
CA LEU A 202 -6.25 13.80 -3.21
C LEU A 202 -6.38 15.29 -2.86
N GLN A 203 -7.10 15.65 -1.80
CA GLN A 203 -7.25 17.04 -1.36
C GLN A 203 -5.91 17.67 -0.95
N VAL A 204 -5.03 16.90 -0.29
CA VAL A 204 -3.67 17.34 0.05
C VAL A 204 -2.87 17.64 -1.21
N MET A 205 -2.82 16.71 -2.18
CA MET A 205 -2.10 16.95 -3.44
C MET A 205 -2.69 18.12 -4.22
N HIS A 206 -4.02 18.23 -4.29
CA HIS A 206 -4.70 19.33 -4.96
C HIS A 206 -4.33 20.68 -4.34
N ALA A 207 -4.36 20.79 -3.01
CA ALA A 207 -3.98 22.01 -2.31
C ALA A 207 -2.52 22.39 -2.59
N LEU A 208 -1.59 21.44 -2.46
CA LEU A 208 -0.17 21.70 -2.73
C LEU A 208 0.08 22.09 -4.19
N ALA A 209 -0.56 21.43 -5.15
CA ALA A 209 -0.42 21.78 -6.56
C ALA A 209 -1.00 23.16 -6.87
N CYS A 210 -2.13 23.53 -6.26
CA CYS A 210 -2.70 24.86 -6.36
C CYS A 210 -1.79 25.93 -5.74
N ASP A 211 -1.14 25.65 -4.61
CA ASP A 211 -0.18 26.55 -3.97
C ASP A 211 1.03 26.82 -4.89
N GLU A 212 1.46 25.82 -5.68
CA GLU A 212 2.45 25.98 -6.74
C GLU A 212 1.90 26.66 -8.01
N GLY A 213 0.61 27.00 -8.04
CA GLY A 213 -0.07 27.70 -9.13
C GLY A 213 -0.45 26.80 -10.30
N VAL A 214 -0.75 25.52 -10.07
CA VAL A 214 -1.44 24.67 -11.05
C VAL A 214 -2.91 25.11 -11.11
N PRO A 215 -3.47 25.41 -12.30
CA PRO A 215 -4.82 25.95 -12.43
C PRO A 215 -5.87 24.84 -12.38
N PHE A 216 -5.94 24.11 -11.27
CA PHE A 216 -7.01 23.14 -11.05
C PHE A 216 -8.31 23.84 -10.64
N ASP A 217 -9.43 23.33 -11.13
CA ASP A 217 -10.74 23.68 -10.61
C ASP A 217 -10.88 23.18 -9.17
N PRO A 218 -11.79 23.77 -8.37
CA PRO A 218 -12.13 23.23 -7.05
C PRO A 218 -12.54 21.76 -7.13
N VAL A 219 -12.19 20.97 -6.12
CA VAL A 219 -12.61 19.58 -6.04
C VAL A 219 -14.15 19.51 -6.06
N PRO A 220 -14.76 18.75 -7.00
CA PRO A 220 -16.21 18.74 -7.14
C PRO A 220 -16.93 18.23 -5.89
N ASN A 221 -18.12 18.76 -5.62
CA ASN A 221 -18.98 18.28 -4.55
C ASN A 221 -19.82 17.06 -5.00
N SER A 222 -19.18 16.06 -5.60
CA SER A 222 -19.82 14.80 -6.02
C SER A 222 -19.50 13.67 -5.04
N PRO A 223 -20.36 12.63 -4.95
CA PRO A 223 -20.19 11.54 -3.98
C PRO A 223 -18.84 10.81 -4.06
N GLU A 224 -18.16 10.87 -5.19
CA GLU A 224 -16.85 10.27 -5.42
C GLU A 224 -15.68 11.03 -4.76
N PHE A 225 -15.85 12.33 -4.48
CA PHE A 225 -14.83 13.20 -3.89
C PHE A 225 -15.19 13.69 -2.48
N GLN A 226 -16.45 13.57 -2.07
CA GLN A 226 -16.91 13.96 -0.74
C GLN A 226 -16.21 13.17 0.37
N LEU A 227 -15.89 13.85 1.47
CA LEU A 227 -15.38 13.20 2.67
C LEU A 227 -16.54 12.84 3.61
N PRO A 228 -16.47 11.70 4.29
CA PRO A 228 -17.25 11.48 5.50
C PRO A 228 -16.97 12.61 6.52
N PRO A 229 -17.96 13.05 7.32
CA PRO A 229 -17.79 14.15 8.27
C PRO A 229 -16.61 13.98 9.22
N GLU A 230 -16.33 12.74 9.64
CA GLU A 230 -15.21 12.41 10.53
C GLU A 230 -13.82 12.57 9.89
N LEU A 231 -13.72 12.60 8.55
CA LEU A 231 -12.47 12.85 7.82
C LEU A 231 -12.26 14.33 7.46
N GLU A 232 -13.27 15.20 7.59
CA GLU A 232 -13.15 16.61 7.20
C GLU A 232 -12.10 17.35 8.03
N GLY A 233 -12.15 17.19 9.37
CA GLY A 233 -11.19 17.79 10.29
C GLY A 233 -9.77 17.22 10.11
N ILE A 234 -9.68 15.90 9.88
CA ILE A 234 -8.41 15.21 9.57
C ILE A 234 -7.81 15.77 8.28
N SER A 235 -8.63 15.95 7.23
CA SER A 235 -8.18 16.49 5.94
C SER A 235 -7.59 17.88 6.09
N ALA A 236 -8.28 18.79 6.78
CA ALA A 236 -7.79 20.14 7.05
C ALA A 236 -6.42 20.12 7.77
N ARG A 237 -6.29 19.29 8.82
CA ARG A 237 -5.02 19.12 9.56
C ARG A 237 -3.90 18.57 8.68
N LEU A 238 -4.19 17.59 7.83
CA LEU A 238 -3.18 16.98 6.94
C LEU A 238 -2.76 17.92 5.80
N ILE A 239 -3.66 18.78 5.31
CA ILE A 239 -3.31 19.85 4.36
C ILE A 239 -2.35 20.85 5.01
N ASP A 240 -2.65 21.31 6.22
CA ASP A 240 -1.78 22.25 6.96
C ASP A 240 -0.41 21.63 7.28
N TYR A 241 -0.39 20.36 7.69
CA TYR A 241 0.83 19.59 7.87
C TYR A 241 1.65 19.51 6.57
N ALA A 242 1.02 19.19 5.44
CA ALA A 242 1.69 19.07 4.16
C ALA A 242 2.28 20.41 3.64
N ARG A 243 1.68 21.53 4.05
CA ARG A 243 2.18 22.89 3.79
C ARG A 243 3.42 23.25 4.64
N GLY A 244 3.79 22.41 5.60
CA GLY A 244 4.92 22.61 6.51
C GLY A 244 4.52 22.92 7.95
N GLY A 245 3.23 22.81 8.28
CA GLY A 245 2.76 22.85 9.66
C GLY A 245 3.15 21.60 10.46
N PRO A 246 3.00 21.62 11.79
CA PRO A 246 3.22 20.44 12.62
C PRO A 246 2.16 19.36 12.34
N TYR A 247 2.51 18.10 12.62
CA TYR A 247 1.56 17.00 12.58
C TYR A 247 0.66 17.04 13.82
N LEU A 248 -0.64 17.29 13.64
CA LEU A 248 -1.59 17.60 14.73
C LEU A 248 -2.79 16.64 14.80
N LEU A 249 -2.71 15.44 14.23
CA LEU A 249 -3.75 14.43 14.47
C LEU A 249 -3.67 13.96 15.92
N ASP A 250 -4.79 13.99 16.64
CA ASP A 250 -4.86 13.49 18.00
C ASP A 250 -4.91 11.94 18.06
N SER A 251 -4.78 11.37 19.25
CA SER A 251 -4.77 9.92 19.42
C SER A 251 -6.10 9.26 19.03
N HIS A 252 -7.23 9.98 19.17
CA HIS A 252 -8.53 9.46 18.80
C HIS A 252 -8.71 9.44 17.28
N GLU A 253 -8.25 10.47 16.58
CA GLU A 253 -8.21 10.52 15.12
C GLU A 253 -7.31 9.45 14.52
N GLU A 254 -6.10 9.27 15.08
CA GLU A 254 -5.19 8.20 14.68
C GLU A 254 -5.84 6.82 14.87
N GLN A 255 -6.52 6.61 15.98
CA GLN A 255 -7.22 5.37 16.27
C GLN A 255 -8.39 5.14 15.29
N LEU A 256 -9.17 6.18 15.01
CA LEU A 256 -10.25 6.15 14.03
C LEU A 256 -9.72 5.77 12.64
N LEU A 257 -8.63 6.39 12.20
CA LEU A 257 -7.99 6.08 10.93
C LEU A 257 -7.55 4.61 10.89
N ARG A 258 -6.86 4.13 11.94
CA ARG A 258 -6.42 2.73 12.05
C ARG A 258 -7.56 1.74 11.97
N TRP A 259 -8.67 2.02 12.62
CA TRP A 259 -9.83 1.13 12.65
C TRP A 259 -10.58 1.07 11.33
N ARG A 260 -10.85 2.22 10.72
CA ARG A 260 -11.87 2.33 9.66
C ARG A 260 -11.32 2.65 8.28
N TYR A 261 -10.12 3.21 8.16
CA TYR A 261 -9.66 3.82 6.92
C TYR A 261 -8.29 3.34 6.43
N ILE A 262 -7.39 2.97 7.34
CA ILE A 262 -6.07 2.42 7.00
C ILE A 262 -6.23 0.93 6.74
N HIS A 263 -6.00 0.50 5.50
CA HIS A 263 -6.06 -0.90 5.14
C HIS A 263 -4.79 -1.65 5.57
N GLN A 264 -4.96 -2.86 6.09
CA GLN A 264 -3.88 -3.78 6.40
C GLN A 264 -3.34 -4.42 5.12
N SER A 265 -2.61 -3.61 4.35
CA SER A 265 -2.02 -4.02 3.08
C SER A 265 -0.99 -5.14 3.22
N ALA A 266 -0.24 -5.17 4.33
CA ALA A 266 0.75 -6.20 4.60
C ALA A 266 0.16 -7.37 5.38
N HIS A 267 0.06 -8.53 4.73
CA HIS A 267 -0.54 -9.73 5.29
C HIS A 267 -0.02 -11.02 4.63
N TRP A 268 -0.32 -12.15 5.26
CA TRP A 268 0.15 -13.47 4.86
C TRP A 268 -0.92 -14.30 4.14
N ASN A 269 -1.84 -13.66 3.42
CA ASN A 269 -2.78 -14.43 2.59
C ASN A 269 -2.00 -15.00 1.40
N ALA A 270 -2.21 -16.28 1.10
CA ALA A 270 -1.64 -16.89 -0.09
C ALA A 270 -2.41 -16.43 -1.33
N VAL A 271 -1.70 -15.90 -2.33
CA VAL A 271 -2.27 -15.47 -3.62
C VAL A 271 -2.32 -16.64 -4.61
N VAL A 272 -1.34 -17.54 -4.52
CA VAL A 272 -1.24 -18.78 -5.31
C VAL A 272 -0.90 -19.93 -4.37
N GLY A 273 -1.49 -21.09 -4.59
CA GLY A 273 -1.33 -22.29 -3.76
C GLY A 273 -2.42 -22.47 -2.69
N ARG A 274 -2.61 -23.69 -2.20
CA ARG A 274 -3.49 -23.96 -1.05
C ARG A 274 -2.66 -23.85 0.23
N MET A 275 -3.20 -23.23 1.29
CA MET A 275 -2.54 -23.14 2.61
C MET A 275 -2.06 -24.50 3.15
N GLY A 276 -2.63 -25.62 2.68
CA GLY A 276 -2.21 -26.98 3.03
C GLY A 276 -0.88 -27.48 2.47
N THR A 277 -0.31 -26.82 1.45
CA THR A 277 0.97 -27.18 0.82
C THR A 277 1.84 -25.92 0.74
N PHE A 278 2.56 -25.64 1.82
CA PHE A 278 3.42 -24.45 1.94
C PHE A 278 4.52 -24.34 0.88
N SER A 279 4.90 -25.45 0.21
CA SER A 279 5.89 -25.43 -0.87
C SER A 279 5.48 -24.55 -2.05
N ASP A 280 4.16 -24.39 -2.25
CA ASP A 280 3.61 -23.73 -3.44
C ASP A 280 2.91 -22.40 -3.09
N ALA A 281 2.91 -22.02 -1.81
CA ALA A 281 2.21 -20.83 -1.33
C ALA A 281 3.04 -19.55 -1.59
N VAL A 282 2.50 -18.64 -2.40
CA VAL A 282 3.13 -17.34 -2.69
C VAL A 282 2.45 -16.23 -1.88
N PHE A 283 3.19 -15.59 -0.99
CA PHE A 283 2.73 -14.49 -0.15
C PHE A 283 3.15 -13.14 -0.75
N VAL A 284 2.41 -12.67 -1.76
CA VAL A 284 2.72 -11.41 -2.48
C VAL A 284 2.66 -10.18 -1.58
N HIS A 285 1.79 -10.22 -0.56
CA HIS A 285 1.57 -9.11 0.37
C HIS A 285 2.33 -9.29 1.69
N ALA A 286 3.32 -10.19 1.75
CA ALA A 286 4.05 -10.43 2.98
C ALA A 286 4.74 -9.15 3.49
N PRO A 287 4.70 -8.88 4.82
CA PRO A 287 5.39 -7.75 5.42
C PRO A 287 6.92 -7.89 5.27
N GLN A 288 7.60 -6.75 5.18
CA GLN A 288 9.06 -6.65 5.21
C GLN A 288 9.56 -6.59 6.66
N PRO A 289 10.37 -7.56 7.13
CA PRO A 289 11.00 -7.47 8.44
C PRO A 289 11.88 -6.22 8.53
N GLY A 290 11.73 -5.46 9.62
CA GLY A 290 12.48 -4.22 9.85
C GLY A 290 11.87 -2.97 9.21
N GLY A 291 10.70 -3.07 8.57
CA GLY A 291 10.00 -1.94 7.96
C GLY A 291 10.18 -1.84 6.45
N ARG A 292 9.53 -0.85 5.85
CA ARG A 292 9.51 -0.66 4.39
C ARG A 292 10.90 -0.35 3.85
N THR A 293 11.28 -1.00 2.74
CA THR A 293 12.53 -0.68 2.04
C THR A 293 12.39 0.67 1.33
N LEU A 294 13.43 1.50 1.44
CA LEU A 294 13.51 2.82 0.82
C LEU A 294 14.70 2.86 -0.16
N HIS A 295 14.43 3.33 -1.37
CA HIS A 295 15.42 3.61 -2.40
C HIS A 295 15.54 5.13 -2.57
N PRO A 296 16.72 5.74 -2.35
CA PRO A 296 16.91 7.17 -2.55
C PRO A 296 16.88 7.54 -4.04
N ASN A 297 16.66 8.83 -4.33
CA ASN A 297 16.60 9.36 -5.70
C ASN A 297 17.99 9.47 -6.34
N VAL A 298 18.63 8.34 -6.61
CA VAL A 298 19.98 8.30 -7.21
C VAL A 298 19.93 7.98 -8.70
N GLY A 299 20.79 8.64 -9.47
CA GLY A 299 20.96 8.37 -10.90
C GLY A 299 21.32 6.91 -11.18
N GLN A 300 20.63 6.31 -12.16
CA GLN A 300 20.88 4.92 -12.54
C GLN A 300 21.95 4.84 -13.64
N PRO A 301 22.93 3.91 -13.55
CA PRO A 301 23.92 3.69 -14.61
C PRO A 301 23.24 3.39 -15.96
N GLY A 302 23.65 4.10 -17.00
CA GLY A 302 23.12 3.91 -18.36
C GLY A 302 21.95 4.81 -18.75
N TYR A 303 21.51 5.72 -17.86
CA TYR A 303 20.58 6.80 -18.19
C TYR A 303 21.27 8.16 -18.22
N PRO A 304 20.79 9.13 -19.02
CA PRO A 304 21.28 10.50 -18.97
C PRO A 304 21.12 11.04 -17.55
N GLN A 305 22.18 11.68 -17.05
CA GLN A 305 22.16 12.42 -15.78
C GLN A 305 21.57 13.81 -16.00
#